data_AF-A0A814ZD26-F1
#
_entry.id   AF-A0A814ZD26-F1
#
_cell.length_a   1.000
_cell.length_b   1.000
_cell.length_c   1.000
_cell.angle_alpha   90.00
_cell.angle_beta   90.00
_cell.angle_gamma   90.00
#
_symmetry.space_group_name_H-M   'P 1'
#
loop_
_entity.id
_entity.type
_entity.pdbx_description
1 polymer ?
#
loop_
_entity_poly.entity_id
_entity_poly.type
_entity_poly.pdbx_seq_one_letter_code
_entity_poly.pdbx_strand_id
1 'polypeptide(L)'
;IFSVPIANIIIYMLICGLCSSLRLFYFGTYIPHRPIVLNGTFEKIMPWEKSKSSNVNRWISFLCCYHFDYHWEHHRWPYVPWWDLWKCKEIRRKMNEKKSQAQK
;
A
#
# COMPACT_ATOMS: atom_id res chain seq x y z
N ILE A 1 -11.49 21.22 -32.74
CA ILE A 1 -11.85 21.29 -31.31
C ILE A 1 -10.76 20.76 -30.37
N PHE A 2 -9.81 19.90 -30.77
CA PHE A 2 -8.45 19.95 -30.22
C PHE A 2 -7.47 19.40 -31.27
N SER A 3 -6.56 20.24 -31.78
CA SER A 3 -5.49 19.83 -32.68
C SER A 3 -4.28 19.35 -31.89
N VAL A 4 -4.48 18.38 -30.98
CA VAL A 4 -3.36 17.81 -30.20
C VAL A 4 -2.58 16.86 -31.10
N PRO A 5 -1.26 17.03 -31.24
CA PRO A 5 -0.42 16.09 -31.96
C PRO A 5 -0.55 14.68 -31.36
N ILE A 6 -0.70 13.66 -32.20
CA ILE A 6 -0.80 12.25 -31.77
C ILE A 6 0.40 11.87 -30.88
N ALA A 7 1.59 12.40 -31.17
CA ALA A 7 2.79 12.21 -30.36
C ALA A 7 2.58 12.63 -28.89
N ASN A 8 1.88 13.73 -28.62
CA ASN A 8 1.64 14.18 -27.24
C ASN A 8 0.73 13.21 -26.49
N ILE A 9 -0.26 12.64 -27.17
CA ILE A 9 -1.17 11.63 -26.59
C ILE A 9 -0.37 10.37 -26.26
N ILE A 10 0.46 9.90 -27.19
CA ILE A 10 1.30 8.71 -27.00
C ILE A 10 2.26 8.91 -25.83
N ILE A 11 2.99 10.03 -25.80
CA ILE A 11 3.93 10.35 -24.72
C ILE A 11 3.19 10.42 -23.38
N TYR A 12 2.04 11.09 -23.33
CA TYR A 12 1.22 11.18 -22.12
C TYR A 12 0.80 9.79 -21.63
N MET A 13 0.23 8.97 -22.51
CA MET A 13 -0.22 7.63 -22.15
C MET A 13 0.93 6.72 -21.68
N LEU A 14 2.09 6.77 -22.36
CA LEU A 14 3.27 5.98 -22.00
C LEU A 14 3.85 6.42 -20.66
N ILE A 15 4.09 7.72 -20.47
CA ILE A 15 4.68 8.24 -19.24
C ILE A 15 3.72 8.04 -18.07
N CYS A 16 2.44 8.42 -18.22
CA CYS A 16 1.46 8.22 -17.14
C CYS A 16 1.25 6.74 -16.83
N GLY A 17 1.21 5.87 -17.85
CA GLY A 17 1.11 4.42 -17.67
C GLY A 17 2.32 3.83 -16.93
N LEU A 18 3.53 4.24 -17.31
CA LEU A 18 4.76 3.81 -16.66
C LEU A 18 4.83 4.31 -15.21
N CYS A 19 4.57 5.59 -14.96
CA CYS A 19 4.53 6.16 -13.62
C CYS A 19 3.48 5.47 -12.74
N SER A 20 2.29 5.18 -13.28
CA SER A 20 1.24 4.44 -12.58
C SER A 20 1.70 3.03 -12.21
N SER A 21 2.33 2.31 -13.15
CA SER A 21 2.86 0.97 -12.94
C SER A 21 3.97 0.95 -11.89
N LEU A 22 4.90 1.91 -11.94
CA LEU A 22 5.98 2.06 -10.96
C LEU A 22 5.43 2.35 -9.56
N ARG A 23 4.46 3.26 -9.45
CA ARG A 23 3.77 3.58 -8.19
C ARG A 23 3.08 2.34 -7.61
N LEU A 24 2.31 1.62 -8.42
CA LEU A 24 1.59 0.42 -8.00
C LEU A 24 2.58 -0.67 -7.55
N PHE A 25 3.61 -0.95 -8.34
CA PHE A 25 4.62 -1.93 -8.00
C PHE A 25 5.34 -1.57 -6.71
N TYR A 26 5.79 -0.32 -6.57
CA TYR A 26 6.59 0.09 -5.42
C TYR A 26 5.80 0.06 -4.11
N PHE A 27 4.64 0.72 -4.06
CA PHE A 27 3.84 0.81 -2.83
C PHE A 27 2.92 -0.38 -2.61
N GLY A 28 2.41 -0.99 -3.68
CA GLY A 28 1.47 -2.11 -3.61
C GLY A 28 2.15 -3.47 -3.51
N THR A 29 3.37 -3.64 -4.05
CA THR A 29 4.04 -4.95 -4.08
C THR A 29 5.38 -4.93 -3.34
N TYR A 30 6.32 -4.07 -3.73
CA TYR A 30 7.68 -4.13 -3.21
C TYR A 30 7.77 -3.80 -1.71
N ILE A 31 7.25 -2.66 -1.28
CA ILE A 31 7.33 -2.24 0.14
C ILE A 31 6.63 -3.22 1.09
N PRO A 32 5.38 -3.65 0.83
CA PRO A 32 4.66 -4.55 1.74
C PRO A 32 5.31 -5.93 1.90
N HIS A 33 6.02 -6.39 0.87
CA HIS A 33 6.57 -7.75 0.77
C HIS A 33 8.09 -7.82 0.91
N ARG A 34 8.80 -6.70 1.03
CA ARG A 34 10.25 -6.73 1.27
C ARG A 34 10.57 -7.28 2.68
N PRO A 35 11.62 -8.10 2.82
CA PRO A 35 12.03 -8.67 4.10
C PRO A 35 12.41 -7.60 5.13
N ILE A 36 12.24 -7.93 6.42
CA ILE A 36 12.69 -7.07 7.52
C ILE A 36 14.16 -7.38 7.80
N VAL A 37 14.96 -6.34 8.05
CA VAL A 37 16.27 -6.48 8.65
C VAL A 37 16.08 -6.45 10.17
N LEU A 38 16.32 -7.58 10.84
CA LEU A 38 16.35 -7.66 12.30
C LEU A 38 17.82 -7.88 12.71
N ASN A 39 18.34 -6.99 13.56
CA ASN A 39 19.70 -7.09 14.12
C ASN A 39 20.82 -7.25 13.06
N GLY A 40 20.76 -6.49 11.96
CA GLY A 40 21.79 -6.51 10.92
C GLY A 40 21.78 -7.74 10.02
N THR A 41 20.84 -8.67 10.22
CA THR A 41 20.61 -9.80 9.33
C THR A 41 19.23 -9.69 8.69
N PHE A 42 19.13 -9.98 7.39
CA PHE A 42 17.83 -10.11 6.76
C PHE A 42 17.15 -11.35 7.33
N GLU A 43 15.89 -11.23 7.78
CA GLU A 43 15.08 -12.42 8.03
C GLU A 43 15.04 -13.23 6.73
N LYS A 44 15.57 -14.47 6.78
CA LYS A 44 15.87 -15.29 5.59
C LYS A 44 14.63 -15.59 4.76
N ILE A 45 13.44 -15.59 5.37
CA ILE A 45 12.16 -15.90 4.74
C ILE A 45 11.07 -15.06 5.40
N MET A 46 10.51 -14.11 4.65
CA MET A 46 9.21 -13.54 5.00
C MET A 46 8.14 -14.52 4.49
N PRO A 47 7.23 -15.04 5.34
CA PRO A 47 6.12 -15.86 4.87
C PRO A 47 5.35 -15.10 3.79
N TRP A 48 4.99 -15.74 2.67
CA TRP A 48 4.20 -15.10 1.60
C TRP A 48 2.86 -14.56 2.12
N GLU A 49 2.39 -15.10 3.24
CA GLU A 49 1.18 -14.71 3.96
C GLU A 49 1.35 -13.43 4.79
N LYS A 50 2.60 -12.99 5.04
CA LYS A 50 2.91 -11.79 5.83
C LYS A 50 3.20 -10.63 4.90
N SER A 51 2.13 -9.93 4.49
CA SER A 51 2.25 -8.56 3.99
C SER A 51 2.19 -7.55 5.13
N LYS A 52 2.86 -6.42 4.96
CA LYS A 52 2.84 -5.30 5.92
C LYS A 52 1.91 -4.20 5.46
N SER A 53 1.38 -3.49 6.45
CA SER A 53 0.69 -2.21 6.25
C SER A 53 1.69 -1.07 6.44
N SER A 54 1.62 -0.08 5.57
CA SER A 54 2.30 1.19 5.76
C SER A 54 1.83 1.89 7.03
N ASN A 55 2.74 2.56 7.75
CA ASN A 55 2.46 3.32 8.97
C ASN A 55 2.18 4.81 8.73
N VAL A 56 2.18 5.27 7.47
CA VAL A 56 1.90 6.67 7.15
C VAL A 56 0.45 7.04 7.50
N ASN A 57 0.19 8.34 7.68
CA ASN A 57 -1.15 8.86 7.91
C ASN A 57 -2.07 8.61 6.70
N ARG A 58 -3.39 8.75 6.89
CA ARG A 58 -4.37 8.45 5.84
C ARG A 58 -4.18 9.28 4.57
N TRP A 59 -3.86 10.57 4.70
CA TRP A 59 -3.72 11.47 3.54
C TRP A 59 -2.52 11.08 2.67
N ILE A 60 -1.39 10.79 3.29
CA ILE A 60 -0.19 10.33 2.59
C ILE A 60 -0.44 8.98 1.93
N SER A 61 -1.10 8.06 2.61
CA SER A 61 -1.44 6.74 2.06
C SER A 61 -2.36 6.83 0.83
N PHE A 62 -3.37 7.72 0.87
CA PHE A 62 -4.20 8.03 -0.30
C PHE A 62 -3.34 8.54 -1.48
N LEU A 63 -2.44 9.49 -1.21
CA LEU A 63 -1.54 10.05 -2.22
C LEU A 63 -0.50 9.05 -2.71
N CYS A 64 -0.07 8.07 -1.91
CA CYS A 64 0.91 7.07 -2.30
C CYS A 64 0.32 5.98 -3.19
N CYS A 65 -0.81 5.39 -2.79
CA CYS A 65 -1.39 4.26 -3.52
C CYS A 65 -2.90 4.07 -3.27
N TYR A 66 -3.68 5.13 -3.09
CA TYR A 66 -5.12 5.01 -2.80
C TYR A 66 -5.40 4.04 -1.63
N HIS A 67 -4.57 4.08 -0.59
CA HIS A 67 -4.63 3.16 0.55
C HIS A 67 -4.23 1.70 0.30
N PHE A 68 -3.88 1.27 -0.91
CA PHE A 68 -3.37 -0.10 -1.15
C PHE A 68 -2.02 -0.39 -0.48
N ASP A 69 -1.36 0.63 0.07
CA ASP A 69 -0.20 0.48 0.97
C ASP A 69 -0.61 -0.08 2.36
N TYR A 70 -1.90 -0.14 2.68
CA TYR A 70 -2.47 -0.90 3.80
C TYR A 70 -2.73 -2.35 3.38
N HIS A 71 -1.67 -3.01 2.92
CA HIS A 71 -1.77 -4.26 2.18
C HIS A 71 -2.38 -5.39 3.02
N TRP A 72 -2.02 -5.47 4.30
CA TRP A 72 -2.59 -6.48 5.19
C TRP A 72 -4.12 -6.30 5.34
N GLU A 73 -4.59 -5.06 5.51
CA GLU A 73 -6.01 -4.76 5.61
C GLU A 73 -6.74 -5.09 4.31
N HIS A 74 -6.14 -4.80 3.16
CA HIS A 74 -6.68 -5.17 1.85
C HIS A 74 -6.87 -6.68 1.70
N HIS A 75 -5.86 -7.49 2.04
CA HIS A 75 -5.99 -8.96 1.99
C HIS A 75 -6.97 -9.50 3.02
N ARG A 76 -7.07 -8.85 4.19
CA ARG A 76 -8.02 -9.26 5.23
C ARG A 76 -9.47 -8.95 4.84
N TRP A 77 -9.69 -7.84 4.15
CA TRP A 77 -11.02 -7.35 3.77
C TRP A 77 -11.04 -6.94 2.28
N PRO A 78 -10.98 -7.91 1.36
CA PRO A 78 -10.85 -7.64 -0.09
C PRO A 78 -12.08 -6.95 -0.70
N TYR A 79 -13.22 -7.02 -0.02
CA TYR A 79 -14.48 -6.37 -0.42
C TYR A 79 -14.56 -4.89 -0.03
N VAL A 80 -13.66 -4.40 0.83
CA VAL A 80 -13.68 -3.01 1.25
C VAL A 80 -13.11 -2.15 0.12
N PRO A 81 -13.84 -1.12 -0.34
CA PRO A 81 -13.33 -0.26 -1.39
C PRO A 81 -12.16 0.59 -0.86
N TRP A 82 -11.29 0.99 -1.78
CA TRP A 82 -10.03 1.67 -1.45
C TRP A 82 -10.24 2.92 -0.56
N TRP A 83 -11.32 3.69 -0.77
CA TRP A 83 -11.61 4.91 0.00
C TRP A 83 -12.02 4.67 1.45
N ASP A 84 -12.36 3.45 1.84
CA ASP A 84 -12.72 3.07 3.21
C ASP A 84 -11.65 2.21 3.91
N LEU A 85 -10.59 1.84 3.20
CA LEU A 85 -9.54 0.97 3.73
C LEU A 85 -8.81 1.56 4.95
N TRP A 86 -8.73 2.88 5.05
CA TRP A 86 -8.18 3.57 6.23
C TRP A 86 -8.98 3.30 7.52
N LYS A 87 -10.30 3.09 7.42
CA LYS A 87 -11.14 2.70 8.58
C LYS A 87 -10.75 1.33 9.09
N CYS A 88 -10.49 0.38 8.17
CA CYS A 88 -10.04 -0.96 8.52
C CYS A 88 -8.72 -0.94 9.30
N LYS A 89 -7.77 -0.10 8.87
CA LYS A 89 -6.50 0.11 9.60
C LYS A 89 -6.74 0.70 10.99
N GLU A 90 -7.65 1.66 11.13
CA GLU A 90 -7.97 2.26 12.42
C GLU A 90 -8.63 1.25 13.39
N ILE A 91 -9.56 0.44 12.90
CA ILE A 91 -10.20 -0.64 13.68
C ILE A 91 -9.13 -1.62 14.17
N ARG A 92 -8.26 -2.10 13.27
CA ARG A 92 -7.16 -3.01 13.61
C ARG A 92 -6.23 -2.41 14.67
N ARG A 93 -5.85 -1.13 14.52
CA ARG A 93 -5.02 -0.42 15.50
C ARG A 93 -5.67 -0.42 16.89
N LYS A 94 -6.95 -0.02 16.98
CA LYS A 94 -7.72 -0.03 18.23
C LYS A 94 -7.83 -1.43 18.85
N MET A 95 -8.02 -2.46 18.03
CA MET A 95 -8.05 -3.85 18.50
C MET A 95 -6.71 -4.29 19.10
N ASN A 96 -5.59 -3.92 18.46
CA ASN A 96 -4.25 -4.23 18.97
C ASN A 96 -3.97 -3.50 20.28
N GLU A 97 -4.34 -2.23 20.40
CA GLU A 97 -4.18 -1.43 21.63
C GLU A 97 -4.93 -2.07 22.81
N LYS A 98 -6.20 -2.48 22.60
CA LYS A 98 -6.99 -3.17 23.62
C LYS A 98 -6.35 -4.50 24.07
N LYS A 99 -5.84 -5.30 23.12
CA LYS A 99 -5.14 -6.55 23.43
C LYS A 99 -3.90 -6.32 24.28
N SER A 100 -3.10 -5.30 23.95
CA SER A 100 -1.89 -4.95 24.72
C SER A 100 -2.21 -4.42 26.12
N GLN A 101 -3.36 -3.79 26.33
CA GLN A 101 -3.81 -3.36 27.66
C GLN A 101 -4.30 -4.54 28.50
N ALA A 102 -5.04 -5.49 27.91
CA ALA A 102 -5.56 -6.65 28.62
C ALA A 102 -4.48 -7.68 29.03
N GLN A 103 -3.28 -7.59 28.44
CA GLN A 103 -2.13 -8.45 28.74
C GLN A 103 -1.17 -7.85 29.78
N LYS A 104 -1.40 -6.61 30.22
CA LYS A 104 -0.70 -5.95 31.32
C LYS A 104 -1.46 -6.11 32.61
#